data_AF-A0A5C8T7C2-F1
#
_entry.id   AF-A0A5C8T7C2-F1
#
_cell.length_a   1.000
_cell.length_b   1.000
_cell.length_c   1.000
_cell.angle_alpha   90.00
_cell.angle_beta   90.00
_cell.angle_gamma   90.00
#
_symmetry.space_group_name_H-M   'P 1'
#
loop_
_entity.id
_entity.type
_entity.pdbx_description
1 polymer ?
#
loop_
_entity_poly.entity_id
_entity_poly.type
_entity_poly.pdbx_seq_one_letter_code
_entity_poly.pdbx_strand_id
1 'polypeptide(L)'
;PSPAAILNAAAAFRNRVALRNLADGGDDRLLRGALALLEENGHTVCGVHEVAPDLLSPAGTIGGHRPDAAGEASIATGRAVLAALSSFDVGQAVVVAADRVLAVEGPEGTDRMLARARALARKPWDLLPWGRMRALPATVLVKCAKDGQDLRIDLPAIGPRTVRNAAAAGCVGLAVEAGRTLLIDRPETIAEADRLGLFLIGIGVGP
;
A
#
# COMPACT_ATOMS: atom_id res chain seq x y z
N PRO A 1 22.34 38.98 9.32
CA PRO A 1 21.39 37.91 8.88
C PRO A 1 20.33 38.50 7.94
N SER A 2 19.96 37.79 6.88
CA SER A 2 18.91 38.29 5.97
C SER A 2 17.56 38.38 6.70
N PRO A 3 16.66 39.32 6.34
CA PRO A 3 15.32 39.40 6.91
C PRO A 3 14.56 38.07 6.81
N ALA A 4 14.75 37.33 5.73
CA ALA A 4 14.21 35.99 5.53
C ALA A 4 14.74 34.97 6.55
N ALA A 5 16.02 35.03 6.92
CA ALA A 5 16.59 34.12 7.93
C ALA A 5 16.00 34.38 9.33
N ILE A 6 15.70 35.64 9.66
CA ILE A 6 15.07 36.03 10.94
C ILE A 6 13.60 35.62 10.96
N LEU A 7 12.87 35.84 9.86
CA LEU A 7 11.47 35.41 9.72
C LEU A 7 11.34 33.88 9.75
N ASN A 8 12.25 33.15 9.10
CA ASN A 8 12.30 31.69 9.14
C ASN A 8 12.64 31.18 10.54
N ALA A 9 13.57 31.82 11.26
CA ALA A 9 13.88 31.47 12.64
C ALA A 9 12.71 31.75 13.59
N ALA A 10 11.98 32.86 13.41
CA ALA A 10 10.80 33.18 14.20
C ALA A 10 9.62 32.25 13.90
N ALA A 11 9.44 31.84 12.64
CA ALA A 11 8.47 30.82 12.24
C ALA A 11 8.83 29.45 12.83
N ALA A 12 10.09 29.04 12.72
CA ALA A 12 10.59 27.80 13.31
C ALA A 12 10.48 27.81 14.85
N PHE A 13 10.69 28.95 15.49
CA PHE A 13 10.54 29.08 16.95
C PHE A 13 9.07 29.08 17.39
N ARG A 14 8.15 29.70 16.62
CA ARG A 14 6.70 29.59 16.87
C ARG A 14 6.24 28.15 16.72
N ASN A 15 6.68 27.47 15.67
CA ASN A 15 6.26 26.11 15.35
C ASN A 15 7.17 25.05 15.99
N ARG A 16 7.99 25.41 16.98
CA ARG A 16 9.05 24.54 17.53
C ARG A 16 8.54 23.23 18.12
N VAL A 17 7.33 23.23 18.69
CA VAL A 17 6.71 22.02 19.25
C VAL A 17 6.20 21.12 18.13
N ALA A 18 5.53 21.69 17.12
CA ALA A 18 5.14 20.95 15.92
C ALA A 18 6.37 20.36 15.21
N LEU A 19 7.40 21.18 14.93
CA LEU A 19 8.65 20.74 14.30
C LEU A 19 9.40 19.67 15.08
N ARG A 20 9.35 19.69 16.41
CA ARG A 20 9.96 18.67 17.26
C ARG A 20 9.16 17.37 17.24
N ASN A 21 7.83 17.45 17.26
CA ASN A 21 6.95 16.29 17.13
C ASN A 21 7.01 15.66 15.72
N LEU A 22 7.30 16.46 14.69
CA LEU A 22 7.56 16.01 13.31
C LEU A 22 8.89 15.25 13.18
N ALA A 23 9.88 15.54 14.03
CA ALA A 23 11.22 14.95 13.96
C ALA A 23 11.37 13.60 14.70
N ASP A 24 10.49 13.32 15.68
CA ASP A 24 10.59 12.17 16.58
C ASP A 24 9.61 11.00 16.22
N GLY A 25 8.98 11.02 15.03
CA GLY A 25 7.95 10.05 14.62
C GLY A 25 8.07 9.51 13.19
N GLY A 26 7.31 8.46 12.86
CA GLY A 26 7.20 7.92 11.50
C GLY A 26 6.41 8.82 10.53
N ASP A 27 6.36 8.43 9.25
CA ASP A 27 5.80 9.24 8.15
C ASP A 27 4.36 9.71 8.43
N ASP A 28 3.53 8.87 9.04
CA ASP A 28 2.13 9.16 9.37
C ASP A 28 2.00 10.33 10.38
N ARG A 29 2.91 10.39 11.36
CA ARG A 29 2.94 11.48 12.35
C ARG A 29 3.43 12.78 11.73
N LEU A 30 4.42 12.68 10.85
CA LEU A 30 4.97 13.83 10.14
C LEU A 30 3.89 14.52 9.30
N LEU A 31 3.16 13.75 8.50
CA LEU A 31 2.17 14.35 7.61
C LEU A 31 0.94 14.90 8.38
N ARG A 32 0.53 14.28 9.49
CA ARG A 32 -0.51 14.83 10.37
C ARG A 32 -0.13 16.17 10.98
N GLY A 33 1.13 16.32 11.41
CA GLY A 33 1.62 17.60 11.92
C GLY A 33 1.60 18.71 10.85
N ALA A 34 1.90 18.36 9.60
CA ALA A 34 1.79 19.30 8.49
C ALA A 34 0.33 19.73 8.23
N LEU A 35 -0.63 18.80 8.29
CA LEU A 35 -2.05 19.13 8.16
C LEU A 35 -2.55 20.04 9.27
N ALA A 36 -2.21 19.73 10.53
CA ALA A 36 -2.62 20.54 11.67
C ALA A 36 -2.16 22.00 11.52
N LEU A 37 -0.93 22.22 11.02
CA LEU A 37 -0.44 23.56 10.72
C LEU A 37 -1.23 24.27 9.62
N LEU A 38 -1.67 23.57 8.57
CA LEU A 38 -2.53 24.16 7.54
C LEU A 38 -3.89 24.57 8.12
N GLU A 39 -4.49 23.69 8.93
CA GLU A 39 -5.77 23.93 9.60
C GLU A 39 -5.69 25.09 10.61
N GLU A 40 -4.61 25.18 11.39
CA GLU A 40 -4.33 26.30 12.30
C GLU A 40 -4.19 27.65 11.59
N ASN A 41 -3.81 27.66 10.31
CA ASN A 41 -3.73 28.86 9.48
C ASN A 41 -5.02 29.14 8.68
N GLY A 42 -6.12 28.45 9.01
CA GLY A 42 -7.45 28.72 8.44
C GLY A 42 -7.74 28.02 7.11
N HIS A 43 -6.95 27.01 6.73
CA HIS A 43 -7.21 26.19 5.54
C HIS A 43 -7.94 24.90 5.90
N THR A 44 -8.99 24.55 5.16
CA THR A 44 -9.65 23.24 5.29
C THR A 44 -8.92 22.21 4.43
N VAL A 45 -8.50 21.10 5.04
CA VAL A 45 -7.88 19.98 4.31
C VAL A 45 -8.94 18.94 3.99
N CYS A 46 -9.17 18.72 2.69
CA CYS A 46 -10.07 17.68 2.19
C CYS A 46 -9.26 16.49 1.65
N GLY A 47 -9.67 15.28 1.99
CA GLY A 47 -9.10 14.05 1.45
C GLY A 47 -9.56 13.75 0.03
N VAL A 48 -8.74 12.99 -0.71
CA VAL A 48 -9.10 12.51 -2.06
C VAL A 48 -10.39 11.69 -2.03
N HIS A 49 -10.61 10.91 -0.97
CA HIS A 49 -11.80 10.10 -0.79
C HIS A 49 -13.10 10.92 -0.62
N GLU A 50 -12.99 12.19 -0.19
CA GLU A 50 -14.13 13.11 -0.04
C GLU A 50 -14.47 13.82 -1.36
N VAL A 51 -13.44 14.18 -2.13
CA VAL A 51 -13.60 14.98 -3.36
C VAL A 51 -13.82 14.10 -4.59
N ALA A 52 -13.22 12.90 -4.61
CA ALA A 52 -13.26 11.99 -5.76
C ALA A 52 -13.42 10.53 -5.28
N PRO A 53 -14.56 10.18 -4.65
CA PRO A 53 -14.81 8.82 -4.15
C PRO A 53 -14.77 7.78 -5.27
N ASP A 54 -15.11 8.18 -6.50
CA ASP A 54 -15.07 7.33 -7.68
C ASP A 54 -13.65 6.87 -8.05
N LEU A 55 -12.58 7.42 -7.47
CA LEU A 55 -11.20 6.93 -7.65
C LEU A 55 -10.85 5.76 -6.73
N LEU A 56 -11.63 5.53 -5.68
CA LEU A 56 -11.39 4.48 -4.69
C LEU A 56 -11.79 3.11 -5.22
N SER A 57 -11.09 2.07 -4.78
CA SER A 57 -11.37 0.70 -5.17
C SER A 57 -12.79 0.29 -4.77
N PRO A 58 -13.62 -0.21 -5.70
CA PRO A 58 -14.92 -0.80 -5.35
C PRO A 58 -14.72 -2.09 -4.55
N ALA A 59 -15.78 -2.56 -3.88
CA ALA A 59 -15.78 -3.88 -3.24
C ALA A 59 -16.03 -4.99 -4.29
N GLY A 60 -15.47 -6.18 -4.02
CA GLY A 60 -15.60 -7.34 -4.88
C GLY A 60 -14.58 -7.38 -6.02
N THR A 61 -14.79 -8.31 -6.97
CA THR A 61 -13.90 -8.51 -8.11
C THR A 61 -13.84 -7.28 -9.01
N ILE A 62 -12.63 -6.93 -9.42
CA ILE A 62 -12.32 -5.80 -10.30
C ILE A 62 -11.61 -6.38 -11.51
N GLY A 63 -12.27 -6.38 -12.68
CA GLY A 63 -11.80 -7.07 -13.88
C GLY A 63 -12.39 -8.46 -14.05
N GLY A 64 -11.75 -9.28 -14.89
CA GLY A 64 -12.26 -10.57 -15.36
C GLY A 64 -11.86 -11.79 -14.53
N HIS A 65 -10.81 -11.69 -13.72
CA HIS A 65 -10.27 -12.84 -12.95
C HIS A 65 -10.67 -12.80 -11.48
N ARG A 66 -10.87 -13.97 -10.87
CA ARG A 66 -11.27 -14.13 -9.46
C ARG A 66 -10.26 -14.96 -8.69
N PRO A 67 -10.07 -14.69 -7.38
CA PRO A 67 -9.30 -15.58 -6.53
C PRO A 67 -9.98 -16.95 -6.43
N ASP A 68 -9.17 -18.00 -6.39
CA ASP A 68 -9.62 -19.33 -5.95
C ASP A 68 -9.50 -19.45 -4.42
N ALA A 69 -9.79 -20.63 -3.87
CA ALA A 69 -9.73 -20.86 -2.42
C ALA A 69 -8.33 -20.62 -1.82
N ALA A 70 -7.26 -20.86 -2.58
CA ALA A 70 -5.89 -20.62 -2.11
C ALA A 70 -5.55 -19.12 -2.16
N GLY A 71 -6.04 -18.41 -3.18
CA GLY A 71 -5.98 -16.95 -3.27
C GLY A 71 -6.71 -16.29 -2.10
N GLU A 72 -7.94 -16.71 -1.81
CA GLU A 72 -8.74 -16.28 -0.65
C GLU A 72 -8.00 -16.47 0.67
N ALA A 73 -7.38 -17.63 0.89
CA ALA A 73 -6.58 -17.89 2.09
C ALA A 73 -5.36 -16.96 2.21
N SER A 74 -4.70 -16.68 1.09
CA SER A 74 -3.55 -15.77 1.02
C SER A 74 -3.95 -14.33 1.33
N ILE A 75 -5.12 -13.91 0.83
CA ILE A 75 -5.72 -12.62 1.13
C ILE A 75 -6.00 -12.50 2.63
N ALA A 76 -6.63 -13.52 3.24
CA ALA A 76 -6.96 -13.53 4.67
C ALA A 76 -5.69 -13.42 5.53
N THR A 77 -4.66 -14.20 5.23
CA THR A 77 -3.36 -14.12 5.90
C THR A 77 -2.73 -12.73 5.75
N GLY A 78 -2.69 -12.18 4.53
CA GLY A 78 -2.09 -10.87 4.27
C GLY A 78 -2.80 -9.75 5.04
N ARG A 79 -4.14 -9.79 5.10
CA ARG A 79 -4.92 -8.85 5.92
C ARG A 79 -4.58 -8.94 7.40
N ALA A 80 -4.53 -10.16 7.94
CA ALA A 80 -4.22 -10.37 9.35
C ALA A 80 -2.81 -9.86 9.72
N VAL A 81 -1.83 -10.07 8.84
CA VAL A 81 -0.47 -9.56 9.02
C VAL A 81 -0.44 -8.03 9.01
N LEU A 82 -1.10 -7.38 8.04
CA LEU A 82 -1.13 -5.93 7.96
C LEU A 82 -1.81 -5.30 9.18
N ALA A 83 -2.93 -5.86 9.64
CA ALA A 83 -3.59 -5.41 10.86
C ALA A 83 -2.67 -5.53 12.09
N ALA A 84 -2.00 -6.67 12.26
CA ALA A 84 -1.08 -6.89 13.38
C ALA A 84 0.14 -5.95 13.39
N LEU A 85 0.60 -5.53 12.20
CA LEU A 85 1.76 -4.64 12.05
C LEU A 85 1.39 -3.15 12.06
N SER A 86 0.10 -2.83 11.98
CA SER A 86 -0.37 -1.46 11.82
C SER A 86 0.09 -0.52 12.95
N SER A 87 0.08 -1.00 14.20
CA SER A 87 0.49 -0.21 15.38
C SER A 87 1.98 0.17 15.40
N PHE A 88 2.79 -0.48 14.57
CA PHE A 88 4.23 -0.26 14.46
C PHE A 88 4.61 0.62 13.26
N ASP A 89 3.64 1.12 12.50
CA ASP A 89 3.85 2.03 11.37
C ASP A 89 4.81 1.49 10.28
N VAL A 90 4.87 0.16 10.09
CA VAL A 90 5.87 -0.49 9.22
C VAL A 90 5.63 -0.21 7.74
N GLY A 91 4.40 -0.43 7.26
CA GLY A 91 4.04 -0.35 5.86
C GLY A 91 2.59 -0.77 5.64
N GLN A 92 2.13 -0.73 4.39
CA GLN A 92 0.73 -0.94 4.03
C GLN A 92 0.52 -2.10 3.04
N ALA A 93 1.60 -2.76 2.60
CA ALA A 93 1.55 -3.88 1.68
C ALA A 93 2.32 -5.11 2.18
N VAL A 94 1.85 -6.29 1.79
CA VAL A 94 2.49 -7.57 2.05
C VAL A 94 2.31 -8.49 0.84
N VAL A 95 3.34 -9.30 0.55
CA VAL A 95 3.25 -10.41 -0.40
C VAL A 95 3.20 -11.71 0.39
N VAL A 96 2.15 -12.49 0.19
CA VAL A 96 1.88 -13.75 0.89
C VAL A 96 1.62 -14.86 -0.13
N ALA A 97 2.04 -16.08 0.16
CA ALA A 97 1.60 -17.29 -0.52
C ALA A 97 1.02 -18.26 0.52
N ALA A 98 -0.31 -18.45 0.48
CA ALA A 98 -1.09 -19.17 1.49
C ALA A 98 -0.91 -18.59 2.91
N ASP A 99 -0.17 -19.26 3.77
CA ASP A 99 0.16 -18.86 5.14
C ASP A 99 1.56 -18.23 5.26
N ARG A 100 2.34 -18.23 4.17
CA ARG A 100 3.72 -17.81 4.17
C ARG A 100 3.87 -16.37 3.68
N VAL A 101 4.31 -15.50 4.59
CA VAL A 101 4.74 -14.14 4.25
C VAL A 101 6.08 -14.18 3.52
N LEU A 102 6.13 -13.61 2.31
CA LEU A 102 7.34 -13.50 1.48
C LEU A 102 8.06 -12.17 1.69
N ALA A 103 7.30 -11.08 1.74
CA ALA A 103 7.81 -9.73 1.96
C ALA A 103 6.74 -8.85 2.59
N VAL A 104 7.14 -8.02 3.55
CA VAL A 104 6.35 -6.92 4.10
C VAL A 104 6.98 -5.62 3.63
N GLU A 105 6.17 -4.67 3.18
CA GLU A 105 6.61 -3.33 2.79
C GLU A 105 7.22 -2.64 4.00
N GLY A 106 8.42 -2.10 3.83
CA GLY A 106 9.00 -1.12 4.73
C GLY A 106 9.24 0.22 4.03
N PRO A 107 10.14 1.05 4.55
CA PRO A 107 10.47 2.38 3.98
C PRO A 107 10.97 2.35 2.54
N GLU A 108 11.33 1.17 2.00
CA GLU A 108 11.76 1.03 0.62
C GLU A 108 10.65 1.25 -0.42
N GLY A 109 9.39 1.10 0.02
CA GLY A 109 8.17 1.22 -0.79
C GLY A 109 7.79 -0.04 -1.58
N THR A 110 6.53 -0.09 -2.01
CA THR A 110 5.89 -1.24 -2.65
C THR A 110 6.70 -1.82 -3.83
N ASP A 111 7.27 -0.99 -4.70
CA ASP A 111 8.02 -1.46 -5.88
C ASP A 111 9.28 -2.24 -5.50
N ARG A 112 10.04 -1.75 -4.52
CA ARG A 112 11.26 -2.43 -4.04
C ARG A 112 10.90 -3.68 -3.23
N MET A 113 9.79 -3.64 -2.47
CA MET A 113 9.24 -4.83 -1.81
C MET A 113 8.90 -5.91 -2.84
N LEU A 114 8.22 -5.59 -3.95
CA LEU A 114 7.88 -6.55 -5.01
C LEU A 114 9.14 -7.10 -5.71
N ALA A 115 10.15 -6.26 -5.97
CA ALA A 115 11.43 -6.72 -6.48
C ALA A 115 12.14 -7.69 -5.51
N ARG A 116 12.07 -7.42 -4.19
CA ARG A 116 12.58 -8.30 -3.14
C ARG A 116 11.80 -9.62 -3.08
N ALA A 117 10.47 -9.59 -3.15
CA ALA A 117 9.63 -10.79 -3.22
C ALA A 117 9.99 -11.66 -4.44
N ARG A 118 10.15 -11.05 -5.62
CA ARG A 118 10.61 -11.73 -6.85
C ARG A 118 11.95 -12.44 -6.66
N ALA A 119 12.91 -11.80 -5.98
CA ALA A 119 14.22 -12.39 -5.71
C ALA A 119 14.14 -13.58 -4.74
N LEU A 120 13.27 -13.50 -3.73
CA LEU A 120 13.07 -14.57 -2.74
C LEU A 120 12.38 -15.80 -3.34
N ALA A 121 11.41 -15.59 -4.25
CA ALA A 121 10.72 -16.67 -4.97
C ALA A 121 11.60 -17.41 -6.00
N ARG A 122 12.82 -16.93 -6.26
CA ARG A 122 13.78 -17.50 -7.22
C ARG A 122 14.87 -18.37 -6.58
N LYS A 123 14.81 -18.64 -5.28
CA LYS A 123 15.86 -19.39 -4.58
C LYS A 123 15.91 -20.86 -5.02
N PRO A 124 17.11 -21.47 -5.06
CA PRO A 124 17.36 -22.73 -5.76
C PRO A 124 16.71 -23.98 -5.16
N TRP A 125 16.18 -23.91 -3.93
CA TRP A 125 15.46 -25.02 -3.31
C TRP A 125 14.01 -25.17 -3.82
N ASP A 126 13.48 -24.17 -4.53
CA ASP A 126 12.21 -24.23 -5.26
C ASP A 126 12.37 -24.65 -6.75
N LEU A 127 13.58 -25.07 -7.16
CA LEU A 127 13.84 -25.62 -8.49
C LEU A 127 13.46 -27.09 -8.53
N LEU A 128 12.44 -27.44 -9.32
CA LEU A 128 12.24 -28.83 -9.75
C LEU A 128 13.44 -29.30 -10.60
N PRO A 129 13.68 -30.62 -10.70
CA PRO A 129 14.52 -31.15 -11.78
C PRO A 129 14.00 -30.61 -13.12
N TRP A 130 14.91 -30.13 -13.97
CA TRP A 130 14.69 -29.41 -15.25
C TRP A 130 14.47 -27.89 -15.19
N GLY A 131 14.76 -27.21 -14.07
CA GLY A 131 14.91 -25.75 -14.07
C GLY A 131 13.61 -24.96 -14.23
N ARG A 132 12.45 -25.59 -14.02
CA ARG A 132 11.19 -24.86 -13.87
C ARG A 132 11.10 -24.30 -12.46
N MET A 133 10.87 -22.99 -12.37
CA MET A 133 10.49 -22.32 -11.13
C MET A 133 9.17 -22.92 -10.63
N ARG A 134 9.10 -23.37 -9.38
CA ARG A 134 7.81 -23.56 -8.74
C ARG A 134 7.29 -22.17 -8.37
N ALA A 135 6.44 -21.58 -9.23
CA ALA A 135 5.62 -20.46 -8.78
C ALA A 135 4.93 -20.92 -7.50
N LEU A 136 5.13 -20.21 -6.38
CA LEU A 136 4.43 -20.54 -5.15
C LEU A 136 2.94 -20.32 -5.47
N PRO A 137 2.13 -21.39 -5.50
CA PRO A 137 0.73 -21.27 -5.87
C PRO A 137 0.06 -20.27 -4.92
N ALA A 138 -0.86 -19.47 -5.45
CA ALA A 138 -1.58 -18.45 -4.70
C ALA A 138 -0.70 -17.35 -4.06
N THR A 139 0.39 -16.91 -4.71
CA THR A 139 1.09 -15.69 -4.26
C THR A 139 0.23 -14.45 -4.52
N VAL A 140 -0.08 -13.66 -3.50
CA VAL A 140 -0.97 -12.47 -3.58
C VAL A 140 -0.27 -11.26 -2.97
N LEU A 141 -0.39 -10.12 -3.66
CA LEU A 141 -0.10 -8.81 -3.08
C LEU A 141 -1.35 -8.33 -2.35
N VAL A 142 -1.27 -8.14 -1.03
CA VAL A 142 -2.33 -7.52 -0.24
C VAL A 142 -1.89 -6.13 0.16
N LYS A 143 -2.75 -5.12 -0.03
CA LYS A 143 -2.47 -3.73 0.34
C LYS A 143 -3.69 -3.10 1.02
N CYS A 144 -3.54 -2.68 2.27
CA CYS A 144 -4.62 -2.12 3.09
C CYS A 144 -4.14 -0.84 3.77
N ALA A 145 -5.07 0.06 4.09
CA ALA A 145 -4.73 1.20 4.94
C ALA A 145 -4.36 0.69 6.33
N LYS A 146 -3.50 1.43 7.02
CA LYS A 146 -3.18 1.17 8.42
C LYS A 146 -4.40 1.51 9.29
N ASP A 147 -4.61 0.77 10.37
CA ASP A 147 -5.59 1.08 11.41
C ASP A 147 -5.34 2.48 11.97
N GLY A 148 -6.36 3.33 11.91
CA GLY A 148 -6.29 4.72 12.37
C GLY A 148 -5.55 5.67 11.43
N GLN A 149 -5.14 5.24 10.23
CA GLN A 149 -4.54 6.10 9.22
C GLN A 149 -5.48 7.25 8.83
N ASP A 150 -4.94 8.47 8.72
CA ASP A 150 -5.69 9.60 8.19
C ASP A 150 -5.70 9.52 6.66
N LEU A 151 -6.81 9.02 6.12
CA LEU A 151 -7.02 8.81 4.69
C LEU A 151 -7.08 10.12 3.89
N ARG A 152 -7.07 11.29 4.54
CA ARG A 152 -6.92 12.57 3.83
C ARG A 152 -5.47 12.80 3.38
N ILE A 153 -4.55 12.09 4.01
CA ILE A 153 -3.11 12.32 3.90
C ILE A 153 -2.45 11.26 3.05
N ASP A 154 -2.65 10.00 3.43
CA ASP A 154 -1.99 8.87 2.78
C ASP A 154 -3.04 7.78 2.55
N LEU A 155 -3.40 7.63 1.28
CA LEU A 155 -4.22 6.52 0.81
C LEU A 155 -3.28 5.51 0.17
N PRO A 156 -3.40 4.21 0.52
CA PRO A 156 -2.83 3.17 -0.30
C PRO A 156 -3.19 3.38 -1.76
N ALA A 157 -2.23 3.22 -2.65
CA ALA A 157 -2.45 3.34 -4.09
C ALA A 157 -1.86 2.14 -4.84
N ILE A 158 -2.58 1.73 -5.88
CA ILE A 158 -2.09 0.83 -6.91
C ILE A 158 -2.37 1.41 -8.29
N GLY A 159 -1.58 1.00 -9.28
CA GLY A 159 -1.78 1.36 -10.68
C GLY A 159 -1.20 0.31 -11.63
N PRO A 160 -1.13 0.60 -12.94
CA PRO A 160 -0.67 -0.37 -13.94
C PRO A 160 0.75 -0.86 -13.67
N ARG A 161 1.61 0.00 -13.13
CA ARG A 161 2.97 -0.35 -12.72
C ARG A 161 2.99 -1.36 -11.56
N THR A 162 2.12 -1.19 -10.57
CA THR A 162 2.00 -2.15 -9.45
C THR A 162 1.55 -3.51 -9.94
N VAL A 163 0.59 -3.56 -10.88
CA VAL A 163 0.13 -4.81 -11.50
C VAL A 163 1.27 -5.52 -12.22
N ARG A 164 2.02 -4.81 -13.08
CA ARG A 164 3.20 -5.35 -13.76
C ARG A 164 4.25 -5.89 -12.80
N ASN A 165 4.53 -5.15 -11.73
CA ASN A 165 5.51 -5.54 -10.71
C ASN A 165 5.04 -6.76 -9.90
N ALA A 166 3.74 -6.85 -9.60
CA ALA A 166 3.13 -7.98 -8.90
C ALA A 166 3.21 -9.25 -9.76
N ALA A 167 2.83 -9.16 -11.04
CA ALA A 167 2.97 -10.26 -12.00
C ALA A 167 4.45 -10.69 -12.13
N ALA A 168 5.37 -9.73 -12.20
CA ALA A 168 6.80 -10.01 -12.19
C ALA A 168 7.26 -10.71 -10.90
N ALA A 169 6.67 -10.40 -9.75
CA ALA A 169 6.93 -11.10 -8.49
C ALA A 169 6.33 -12.52 -8.42
N GLY A 170 5.58 -12.95 -9.45
CA GLY A 170 4.90 -14.24 -9.47
C GLY A 170 3.55 -14.23 -8.74
N CYS A 171 2.99 -13.05 -8.48
CA CYS A 171 1.66 -12.94 -7.90
C CYS A 171 0.60 -13.41 -8.90
N VAL A 172 -0.40 -14.13 -8.41
CA VAL A 172 -1.61 -14.52 -9.15
C VAL A 172 -2.73 -13.48 -9.03
N GLY A 173 -2.55 -12.48 -8.15
CA GLY A 173 -3.50 -11.40 -8.01
C GLY A 173 -3.13 -10.37 -6.95
N LEU A 174 -3.97 -9.35 -6.85
CA LEU A 174 -3.87 -8.24 -5.93
C LEU A 174 -5.18 -8.13 -5.13
N ALA A 175 -5.08 -7.93 -3.83
CA ALA A 175 -6.20 -7.58 -2.97
C ALA A 175 -5.95 -6.23 -2.32
N VAL A 176 -6.94 -5.34 -2.41
CA VAL A 176 -6.87 -3.97 -1.90
C VAL A 176 -8.07 -3.64 -1.04
N GLU A 177 -7.91 -2.79 -0.03
CA GLU A 177 -9.03 -2.38 0.83
C GLU A 177 -10.05 -1.54 0.04
N ALA A 178 -11.29 -2.02 -0.03
CA ALA A 178 -12.37 -1.35 -0.72
C ALA A 178 -12.72 -0.01 -0.05
N GLY A 179 -12.93 1.03 -0.85
CA GLY A 179 -13.19 2.39 -0.37
C GLY A 179 -12.00 3.08 0.29
N ARG A 180 -10.83 2.43 0.37
CA ARG A 180 -9.65 2.94 1.06
C ARG A 180 -8.34 2.82 0.28
N THR A 181 -8.41 2.32 -0.96
CA THR A 181 -7.26 2.25 -1.87
C THR A 181 -7.57 3.00 -3.16
N LEU A 182 -6.66 3.86 -3.61
CA LEU A 182 -6.74 4.54 -4.90
C LEU A 182 -6.36 3.60 -6.05
N LEU A 183 -7.19 3.61 -7.10
CA LEU A 183 -6.89 2.96 -8.37
C LEU A 183 -6.43 4.01 -9.39
N ILE A 184 -5.11 4.18 -9.51
CA ILE A 184 -4.50 5.11 -10.46
C ILE A 184 -4.70 4.58 -11.88
N ASP A 185 -5.26 5.40 -12.77
CA ASP A 185 -5.69 4.96 -14.11
C ASP A 185 -6.44 3.62 -14.05
N ARG A 186 -7.64 3.66 -13.44
CA ARG A 186 -8.46 2.46 -13.26
C ARG A 186 -8.65 1.65 -14.56
N PRO A 187 -8.99 2.27 -15.72
CA PRO A 187 -9.11 1.52 -16.97
C PRO A 187 -7.83 0.79 -17.35
N GLU A 188 -6.66 1.45 -17.33
CA GLU A 188 -5.38 0.77 -17.65
C GLU A 188 -5.03 -0.30 -16.60
N THR A 189 -5.27 -0.03 -15.31
CA THR A 189 -4.97 -0.97 -14.23
C THR A 189 -5.75 -2.27 -14.38
N ILE A 190 -7.04 -2.18 -14.69
CA ILE A 190 -7.91 -3.35 -14.92
C ILE A 190 -7.47 -4.09 -16.18
N ALA A 191 -7.29 -3.37 -17.29
CA ALA A 191 -6.86 -3.97 -18.55
C ALA A 191 -5.53 -4.70 -18.42
N GLU A 192 -4.58 -4.13 -17.66
CA GLU A 192 -3.27 -4.75 -17.44
C GLU A 192 -3.35 -5.99 -16.53
N ALA A 193 -4.22 -5.97 -15.51
CA ALA A 193 -4.46 -7.14 -14.66
C ALA A 193 -5.07 -8.29 -15.47
N ASP A 194 -6.09 -7.98 -16.27
CA ASP A 194 -6.77 -8.95 -17.13
C ASP A 194 -5.82 -9.55 -18.17
N ARG A 195 -5.01 -8.71 -18.81
CA ARG A 195 -4.01 -9.12 -19.81
C ARG A 195 -2.95 -10.06 -19.22
N LEU A 196 -2.58 -9.85 -17.96
CA LEU A 196 -1.57 -10.66 -17.28
C LEU A 196 -2.18 -11.88 -16.55
N GLY A 197 -3.50 -12.02 -16.54
CA GLY A 197 -4.18 -13.13 -15.86
C GLY A 197 -4.22 -13.00 -14.34
N LEU A 198 -4.08 -11.77 -13.81
CA LEU A 198 -4.13 -11.51 -12.38
C LEU A 198 -5.54 -11.14 -11.97
N PHE A 199 -6.04 -11.72 -10.88
CA PHE A 199 -7.23 -11.17 -10.24
C PHE A 199 -6.89 -9.85 -9.55
N LEU A 200 -7.85 -8.93 -9.54
CA LEU A 200 -7.83 -7.74 -8.69
C LEU A 200 -9.14 -7.73 -7.89
N ILE A 201 -9.06 -7.58 -6.58
CA ILE A 201 -10.24 -7.63 -5.71
C ILE A 201 -10.19 -6.53 -4.64
N GLY A 202 -11.31 -5.83 -4.50
CA GLY A 202 -11.56 -4.97 -3.35
C GLY A 202 -12.11 -5.78 -2.18
N ILE A 203 -11.30 -5.99 -1.16
CA ILE A 203 -11.72 -6.67 0.06
C ILE A 203 -12.57 -5.72 0.91
N GLY A 204 -13.75 -6.20 1.31
CA GLY A 204 -14.59 -5.47 2.26
C GLY A 204 -13.87 -5.31 3.59
N VAL A 205 -14.11 -4.17 4.24
CA VAL A 205 -13.83 -4.01 5.67
C VAL A 205 -14.64 -5.11 6.37
N GLY A 206 -13.95 -6.02 7.06
CA GLY A 206 -14.67 -7.01 7.86
C GLY A 206 -15.39 -6.28 8.99
N PRO A 207 -16.36 -6.92 9.66
CA PRO A 207 -16.88 -6.39 10.93
C PRO A 207 -15.75 -6.10 11.92
#